data_AF-A0A947RXR5-F1
#
_entry.id   AF-A0A947RXR5-F1
#
_cell.length_a   1.000
_cell.length_b   1.000
_cell.length_c   1.000
_cell.angle_alpha   90.00
_cell.angle_beta   90.00
_cell.angle_gamma   90.00
#
_symmetry.space_group_name_H-M   'P 1'
#
loop_
_entity.id
_entity.type
_entity.pdbx_description
1 polymer ?
#
loop_
_entity_poly.entity_id
_entity_poly.type
_entity_poly.pdbx_seq_one_letter_code
_entity_poly.pdbx_strand_id
1 'polypeptide(L)'
;MKLIKYAVIAICVCSLLQGCGRGGPEIDKLIIAHDPSFQDTLDKRNDSRKEIELSRAEFMKKEDILKKEIDVLEKRRDQLEREYTQKTEKAKHRLDPDKRQLERELKELEEERKIKIREIQDAGKDIREINSLMKKKDVLALTPEEINTWDSRASVLVKNKEKVSAEENSLKKEIEMTKLKMKVLEI
;
A
#
# COMPACT_ATOMS: atom_id res chain seq x y z
N MET A 1 -1.20 -9.96 -58.88
CA MET A 1 -1.73 -11.26 -59.38
C MET A 1 -0.95 -12.50 -58.92
N LYS A 2 -0.19 -12.44 -57.80
CA LYS A 2 0.53 -13.59 -57.23
C LYS A 2 -0.05 -14.11 -55.90
N LEU A 3 -0.92 -13.34 -55.23
CA LEU A 3 -1.55 -13.71 -53.95
C LEU A 3 -2.71 -14.70 -54.07
N ILE A 4 -3.36 -14.81 -55.24
CA ILE A 4 -4.50 -15.72 -55.44
C ILE A 4 -4.04 -17.17 -55.63
N LYS A 5 -2.81 -17.41 -56.13
CA LYS A 5 -2.32 -18.77 -56.40
C LYS A 5 -1.96 -19.56 -55.14
N TYR A 6 -1.57 -18.89 -54.05
CA TYR A 6 -1.22 -19.56 -52.79
C TYR A 6 -2.46 -19.91 -51.93
N ALA A 7 -3.56 -19.16 -52.07
CA ALA A 7 -4.81 -19.46 -51.38
C ALA A 7 -5.49 -20.74 -51.90
N VAL A 8 -5.41 -21.01 -53.20
CA VAL A 8 -6.03 -22.21 -53.81
C VAL A 8 -5.25 -23.49 -53.47
N ILE A 9 -3.93 -23.41 -53.33
CA ILE A 9 -3.10 -24.58 -52.99
C ILE A 9 -3.21 -24.94 -51.50
N ALA A 10 -3.36 -23.95 -50.60
CA ALA A 10 -3.55 -24.21 -49.18
C ALA A 10 -4.92 -24.86 -48.85
N ILE A 11 -5.96 -24.57 -49.64
CA ILE A 11 -7.30 -25.14 -49.44
C ILE A 11 -7.38 -26.59 -49.95
N CYS A 12 -6.61 -26.97 -50.98
CA CYS A 12 -6.59 -28.36 -51.48
C CYS A 12 -5.86 -29.35 -50.55
N VAL A 13 -4.91 -28.90 -49.73
CA VAL A 13 -4.15 -29.80 -48.82
C VAL A 13 -4.93 -30.12 -47.54
N CYS A 14 -5.78 -29.21 -47.06
CA CYS A 14 -6.65 -29.48 -45.90
C CYS A 14 -7.79 -30.48 -46.21
N SER A 15 -8.22 -30.59 -47.47
CA SER A 15 -9.27 -31.52 -47.90
C SER A 15 -8.81 -32.98 -48.03
N LEU A 16 -7.49 -33.23 -48.13
CA LEU A 16 -6.92 -34.58 -48.23
C LEU A 16 -6.59 -35.21 -46.87
N LEU A 17 -6.70 -34.46 -45.76
CA LEU A 17 -6.47 -34.95 -44.39
C LEU A 17 -7.76 -35.26 -43.62
N GLN A 18 -8.94 -35.02 -44.19
CA GLN A 18 -10.23 -35.31 -43.54
C GLN A 18 -10.84 -36.69 -43.89
N GLY A 19 -10.04 -37.62 -44.43
CA GLY A 19 -10.60 -38.86 -45.01
C GLY A 19 -9.81 -40.15 -44.82
N CYS A 20 -8.95 -40.28 -43.80
CA CYS A 20 -8.47 -41.62 -43.42
C CYS A 20 -9.62 -42.34 -42.71
N GLY A 21 -10.31 -43.19 -43.46
CA GLY A 21 -11.56 -43.85 -43.11
C GLY A 21 -11.58 -44.43 -41.71
N ARG A 22 -12.58 -44.04 -40.93
CA ARG A 22 -13.03 -44.84 -39.79
C ARG A 22 -13.48 -46.18 -40.36
N GLY A 23 -12.66 -47.22 -40.20
CA GLY A 23 -13.07 -48.61 -40.43
C GLY A 23 -14.34 -48.86 -39.65
N GLY A 24 -15.46 -48.92 -40.37
CA GLY A 24 -16.79 -49.13 -39.79
C GLY A 24 -17.07 -50.61 -39.53
N PRO A 25 -18.18 -50.93 -38.87
CA PRO A 25 -18.55 -52.32 -38.54
C PRO A 25 -18.63 -53.23 -39.78
N GLU A 26 -18.92 -52.67 -40.95
CA GLU A 26 -18.97 -53.39 -42.23
C GLU A 26 -17.59 -53.82 -42.74
N ILE A 27 -16.58 -52.98 -42.54
CA ILE A 27 -15.19 -53.28 -42.92
C ILE A 27 -14.62 -54.33 -41.97
N ASP A 28 -14.91 -54.23 -40.67
CA ASP A 28 -14.52 -55.24 -39.68
C ASP A 28 -15.08 -56.63 -40.04
N LYS A 29 -16.38 -56.70 -40.39
CA LYS A 29 -17.02 -57.96 -40.84
C LYS A 29 -16.40 -58.52 -42.11
N LEU A 30 -16.05 -57.68 -43.08
CA LEU A 30 -15.40 -58.09 -44.32
C LEU A 30 -13.99 -58.63 -44.06
N ILE A 31 -13.24 -58.02 -43.15
CA ILE A 31 -11.91 -58.48 -42.74
C ILE A 31 -12.02 -59.85 -42.06
N ILE A 32 -12.95 -60.04 -41.12
CA ILE A 32 -13.15 -61.33 -40.43
C ILE A 32 -13.57 -62.43 -41.42
N ALA A 33 -14.40 -62.10 -42.41
CA ALA A 33 -14.83 -63.05 -43.43
C ALA A 33 -13.67 -63.55 -44.31
N HIS A 34 -12.63 -62.74 -44.49
CA HIS A 34 -11.42 -63.11 -45.24
C HIS A 34 -10.30 -63.68 -44.36
N ASP A 35 -10.16 -63.22 -43.12
CA ASP A 35 -9.17 -63.68 -42.14
C ASP A 35 -9.80 -63.78 -40.74
N PRO A 36 -10.31 -64.98 -40.37
CA PRO A 36 -10.91 -65.19 -39.06
C PRO A 36 -9.94 -65.02 -37.89
N SER A 37 -8.62 -65.18 -38.11
CA SER A 37 -7.62 -65.03 -37.06
C SER A 37 -7.47 -63.58 -36.59
N PHE A 38 -7.92 -62.62 -37.40
CA PHE A 38 -7.87 -61.20 -37.11
C PHE A 38 -8.90 -60.74 -36.06
N GLN A 39 -9.86 -61.59 -35.68
CA GLN A 39 -10.89 -61.31 -34.68
C GLN A 39 -10.28 -60.81 -33.35
N ASP A 40 -9.23 -61.47 -32.86
CA ASP A 40 -8.55 -61.11 -31.60
C ASP A 40 -7.96 -59.69 -31.66
N THR A 41 -7.46 -59.26 -32.83
CA THR A 41 -6.95 -57.89 -33.01
C THR A 41 -8.06 -56.85 -32.98
N LEU A 42 -9.23 -57.17 -33.58
CA LEU A 42 -10.39 -56.29 -33.54
C LEU A 42 -10.99 -56.18 -32.13
N ASP A 43 -11.03 -57.28 -31.39
CA ASP A 43 -11.48 -57.31 -30.00
C ASP A 43 -10.56 -56.48 -29.11
N LYS A 44 -9.23 -56.68 -29.20
CA LYS A 44 -8.23 -55.84 -28.52
C LYS A 44 -8.40 -54.36 -28.84
N ARG A 45 -8.57 -54.01 -30.12
CA ARG A 45 -8.81 -52.62 -30.55
C ARG A 45 -10.08 -52.05 -29.91
N ASN A 46 -11.16 -52.83 -29.87
CA ASN A 46 -12.43 -52.39 -29.28
C ASN A 46 -12.30 -52.21 -27.76
N ASP A 47 -11.58 -53.09 -27.07
CA ASP A 47 -11.34 -52.97 -25.64
C ASP A 47 -10.43 -51.78 -25.31
N SER A 48 -9.35 -51.55 -26.06
CA SER A 48 -8.55 -50.33 -25.93
C SER A 48 -9.37 -49.06 -26.20
N ARG A 49 -10.31 -49.08 -27.16
CA ARG A 49 -11.23 -47.94 -27.38
C ARG A 49 -12.10 -47.69 -26.16
N LYS A 50 -12.67 -48.73 -25.55
CA LYS A 50 -13.46 -48.60 -24.31
C LYS A 50 -12.62 -48.04 -23.17
N GLU A 51 -11.38 -48.53 -22.98
CA GLU A 51 -10.47 -48.02 -21.95
C GLU A 51 -10.13 -46.54 -22.17
N ILE A 52 -9.91 -46.12 -23.41
CA ILE A 52 -9.68 -44.71 -23.77
C ILE A 52 -10.92 -43.87 -23.45
N GLU A 53 -12.11 -44.34 -23.80
CA GLU A 53 -13.36 -43.63 -23.52
C GLU A 53 -13.62 -43.50 -22.01
N LEU A 54 -13.38 -44.56 -21.25
CA LEU A 54 -13.46 -44.57 -19.79
C LEU A 54 -12.46 -43.58 -19.17
N SER A 55 -11.19 -43.65 -19.59
CA SER A 55 -10.13 -42.74 -19.12
C SER A 55 -10.45 -41.28 -19.44
N ARG A 56 -11.02 -41.01 -20.62
CA ARG A 56 -11.46 -39.67 -21.01
C ARG A 56 -12.62 -39.18 -20.14
N ALA A 57 -13.61 -40.03 -19.88
CA ALA A 57 -14.73 -39.68 -19.00
C ALA A 57 -14.25 -39.40 -17.57
N GLU A 58 -13.33 -40.20 -17.04
CA GLU A 58 -12.71 -39.96 -15.73
C GLU A 58 -11.91 -38.65 -15.70
N PHE A 59 -11.13 -38.36 -16.74
CA PHE A 59 -10.40 -37.11 -16.85
C PHE A 59 -11.33 -35.91 -16.85
N MET A 60 -12.37 -35.89 -17.69
CA MET A 60 -13.34 -34.80 -17.75
C MET A 60 -14.04 -34.59 -16.39
N LYS A 61 -14.39 -35.69 -15.71
CA LYS A 61 -14.97 -35.63 -14.36
C LYS A 61 -14.03 -34.98 -13.35
N LYS A 62 -12.75 -35.34 -13.37
CA LYS A 62 -11.72 -34.73 -12.49
C LYS A 62 -11.48 -33.26 -12.85
N GLU A 63 -11.44 -32.93 -14.14
CA GLU A 63 -11.32 -31.55 -14.61
C GLU A 63 -12.47 -30.68 -14.11
N ASP A 64 -13.72 -31.17 -14.19
CA ASP A 64 -14.90 -30.46 -13.71
C ASP A 64 -14.89 -30.28 -12.18
N ILE A 65 -14.40 -31.26 -11.43
CA ILE A 65 -14.23 -31.15 -9.97
C ILE A 65 -13.20 -30.05 -9.65
N LEU A 66 -12.04 -30.08 -10.29
CA LEU A 66 -10.98 -29.10 -10.08
C LEU A 66 -11.44 -27.68 -10.45
N LYS A 67 -12.19 -27.51 -11.55
CA LYS A 67 -12.77 -26.21 -11.93
C LYS A 67 -13.71 -25.65 -10.86
N LYS A 68 -14.54 -26.50 -10.26
CA LYS A 68 -15.43 -26.09 -9.16
C LYS A 68 -14.65 -25.72 -7.91
N GLU A 69 -13.61 -26.47 -7.57
CA GLU A 69 -12.74 -26.15 -6.44
C GLU A 69 -12.03 -24.81 -6.63
N ILE A 70 -11.53 -24.54 -7.85
CA ILE A 70 -10.93 -23.25 -8.21
C ILE A 70 -11.93 -22.11 -8.02
N ASP A 71 -13.15 -22.22 -8.56
CA ASP A 71 -14.19 -21.19 -8.42
C ASP A 71 -14.55 -20.92 -6.93
N VAL A 72 -14.64 -21.97 -6.11
CA VAL A 72 -14.88 -21.83 -4.67
C VAL A 72 -13.73 -21.11 -3.98
N LEU A 73 -12.48 -21.47 -4.29
CA LEU A 73 -11.30 -20.84 -3.72
C LEU A 73 -11.16 -19.37 -4.14
N GLU A 74 -11.44 -19.04 -5.40
CA GLU A 74 -11.44 -17.66 -5.90
C GLU A 74 -12.48 -16.81 -5.18
N LYS A 75 -13.72 -17.30 -5.06
CA LYS A 75 -14.78 -16.63 -4.29
C LYS A 75 -14.39 -16.41 -2.83
N ARG A 76 -13.72 -17.41 -2.22
CA ARG A 76 -13.25 -17.30 -0.84
C ARG A 76 -12.13 -16.28 -0.69
N ARG A 77 -11.17 -16.25 -1.62
CA ARG A 77 -10.11 -15.23 -1.67
C ARG A 77 -10.72 -13.84 -1.74
N ASP A 78 -11.63 -13.60 -2.69
CA ASP A 78 -12.26 -12.29 -2.90
C ASP A 78 -13.10 -11.86 -1.69
N GLN A 79 -13.75 -12.81 -1.01
CA GLN A 79 -14.45 -12.55 0.25
C GLN A 79 -13.48 -12.09 1.35
N LEU A 80 -12.38 -12.81 1.53
CA LEU A 80 -11.37 -12.48 2.54
C LEU A 80 -10.72 -11.13 2.25
N GLU A 81 -10.39 -10.85 0.99
CA GLU A 81 -9.85 -9.56 0.56
C GLU A 81 -10.78 -8.42 0.96
N ARG A 82 -12.07 -8.51 0.60
CA ARG A 82 -13.08 -7.51 1.01
C ARG A 82 -13.17 -7.38 2.53
N GLU A 83 -13.12 -8.48 3.28
CA GLU A 83 -13.17 -8.46 4.74
C GLU A 83 -11.96 -7.72 5.33
N TYR A 84 -10.75 -8.02 4.85
CA TYR A 84 -9.52 -7.36 5.30
C TYR A 84 -9.50 -5.88 4.91
N THR A 85 -9.87 -5.53 3.68
CA THR A 85 -9.99 -4.13 3.26
C THR A 85 -10.97 -3.37 4.15
N GLN A 86 -12.15 -3.94 4.44
CA GLN A 86 -13.11 -3.30 5.34
C GLN A 86 -12.57 -3.15 6.77
N LYS A 87 -11.84 -4.15 7.29
CA LYS A 87 -11.22 -4.05 8.62
C LYS A 87 -10.16 -2.95 8.65
N THR A 88 -9.31 -2.87 7.63
CA THR A 88 -8.28 -1.84 7.49
C THR A 88 -8.90 -0.45 7.39
N GLU A 89 -9.92 -0.26 6.54
CA GLU A 89 -10.60 1.03 6.42
C GLU A 89 -11.33 1.43 7.71
N LYS A 90 -11.96 0.49 8.41
CA LYS A 90 -12.54 0.75 9.74
C LYS A 90 -11.47 1.16 10.76
N ALA A 91 -10.29 0.53 10.73
CA ALA A 91 -9.18 0.88 11.62
C ALA A 91 -8.65 2.29 11.30
N LYS A 92 -8.40 2.61 10.02
CA LYS A 92 -8.01 3.95 9.59
C LYS A 92 -9.02 5.00 10.03
N HIS A 93 -10.31 4.76 9.76
CA HIS A 93 -11.37 5.71 10.11
C HIS A 93 -11.48 5.98 11.62
N ARG A 94 -11.11 5.00 12.47
CA ARG A 94 -11.04 5.18 13.92
C ARG A 94 -9.85 6.05 14.36
N LEU A 95 -8.73 6.01 13.64
CA LEU A 95 -7.49 6.72 13.99
C LEU A 95 -7.37 8.10 13.33
N ASP A 96 -8.04 8.32 12.20
CA ASP A 96 -8.02 9.59 11.48
C ASP A 96 -8.39 10.82 12.34
N PRO A 97 -9.40 10.77 13.23
CA PRO A 97 -9.71 11.90 14.12
C PRO A 97 -8.53 12.27 15.03
N ASP A 98 -7.87 11.26 15.61
CA ASP A 98 -6.73 11.45 16.51
C ASP A 98 -5.53 12.02 15.75
N LYS A 99 -5.26 11.54 14.52
CA LYS A 99 -4.24 12.13 13.64
C LYS A 99 -4.48 13.61 13.39
N ARG A 100 -5.70 13.97 12.97
CA ARG A 100 -6.08 15.38 12.71
C ARG A 100 -6.02 16.23 13.97
N GLN A 101 -6.33 15.65 15.13
CA GLN A 101 -6.20 16.35 16.41
C GLN A 101 -4.73 16.64 16.72
N LEU A 102 -3.84 15.64 16.63
CA LEU A 102 -2.41 15.82 16.87
C LEU A 102 -1.76 16.78 15.87
N GLU A 103 -2.20 16.79 14.59
CA GLU A 103 -1.74 17.77 13.60
C GLU A 103 -2.08 19.21 13.99
N ARG A 104 -3.31 19.43 14.49
CA ARG A 104 -3.73 20.74 14.99
C ARG A 104 -2.95 21.15 16.24
N GLU A 105 -2.84 20.24 17.21
CA GLU A 105 -2.09 20.46 18.44
C GLU A 105 -0.61 20.78 18.14
N LEU A 106 0.02 20.04 17.22
CA LEU A 106 1.39 20.29 16.80
C LEU A 106 1.55 21.70 16.22
N LYS A 107 0.63 22.12 15.34
CA LYS A 107 0.66 23.45 14.74
C LYS A 107 0.49 24.55 15.79
N GLU A 108 -0.41 24.36 16.75
CA GLU A 108 -0.63 25.29 17.85
C GLU A 108 0.62 25.42 18.73
N LEU A 109 1.22 24.30 19.13
CA LEU A 109 2.47 24.27 19.89
C LEU A 109 3.64 24.93 19.15
N GLU A 110 3.77 24.71 17.84
CA GLU A 110 4.82 25.33 17.03
C GLU A 110 4.67 26.85 16.91
N GLU A 111 3.43 27.35 16.77
CA GLU A 111 3.16 28.79 16.76
C GLU A 111 3.37 29.42 18.15
N GLU A 112 2.95 28.75 19.22
CA GLU A 112 3.19 29.23 20.59
C GLU A 112 4.69 29.31 20.88
N ARG A 113 5.45 28.26 20.51
CA ARG A 113 6.91 28.26 20.66
C ARG A 113 7.55 29.42 19.89
N LYS A 114 7.06 29.73 18.69
CA LYS A 114 7.55 30.87 17.88
C LYS A 114 7.24 32.22 18.53
N ILE A 115 6.13 32.35 19.25
CA ILE A 115 5.82 33.54 20.06
C ILE A 115 6.84 33.65 21.20
N LYS A 116 7.08 32.57 21.94
CA LYS A 116 8.05 32.55 23.06
C LYS A 116 9.47 32.88 22.62
N ILE A 117 9.91 32.37 21.47
CA ILE A 117 11.22 32.72 20.89
C ILE A 117 11.33 34.23 20.63
N ARG A 118 10.27 34.86 20.10
CA ARG A 118 10.25 36.32 19.87
C ARG A 118 10.30 37.09 21.19
N GLU A 119 9.52 36.69 22.18
CA GLU A 119 9.56 37.29 23.53
C GLU A 119 10.97 37.24 24.14
N ILE A 120 11.68 36.11 24.00
CA ILE A 120 13.08 35.96 24.48
C ILE A 120 14.02 36.90 23.73
N GLN A 121 13.84 37.05 22.41
CA GLN A 121 14.66 37.93 21.58
C GLN A 121 14.44 39.40 21.93
N ASP A 122 13.19 39.82 22.09
CA ASP A 122 12.80 41.19 22.44
C ASP A 122 13.32 41.54 23.84
N ALA A 123 13.09 40.70 24.85
CA ALA A 123 13.65 40.89 26.18
C ALA A 123 15.20 40.95 26.15
N GLY A 124 15.84 40.12 25.32
CA GLY A 124 17.28 40.14 25.12
C GLY A 124 17.79 41.42 24.43
N LYS A 125 17.00 42.05 23.58
CA LYS A 125 17.31 43.35 22.98
C LYS A 125 17.19 44.46 24.02
N ASP A 126 16.09 44.50 24.77
CA ASP A 126 15.86 45.51 25.82
C ASP A 126 16.95 45.47 26.89
N ILE A 127 17.34 44.27 27.36
CA ILE A 127 18.44 44.11 28.32
C ILE A 127 19.75 44.69 27.76
N ARG A 128 20.05 44.47 26.47
CA ARG A 128 21.27 45.01 25.84
C ARG A 128 21.22 46.54 25.71
N GLU A 129 20.05 47.09 25.38
CA GLU A 129 19.85 48.54 25.32
C GLU A 129 20.03 49.19 26.69
N ILE A 130 19.40 48.63 27.73
CA ILE A 130 19.58 49.11 29.12
C ILE A 130 21.05 49.01 29.54
N ASN A 131 21.70 47.87 29.32
CA ASN A 131 23.12 47.71 29.65
C ASN A 131 24.03 48.70 28.90
N SER A 132 23.67 49.06 27.66
CA SER A 132 24.40 50.07 26.87
C SER A 132 24.21 51.48 27.45
N LEU A 133 23.00 51.83 27.87
CA LEU A 133 22.70 53.09 28.58
C LEU A 133 23.47 53.17 29.90
N MET A 134 23.45 52.09 30.69
CA MET A 134 24.14 51.99 31.98
C MET A 134 25.67 52.09 31.85
N LYS A 135 26.26 51.62 30.75
CA LYS A 135 27.68 51.83 30.45
C LYS A 135 28.03 53.28 30.15
N LYS A 136 27.06 54.09 29.71
CA LYS A 136 27.23 55.52 29.41
C LYS A 136 26.74 56.43 30.53
N LYS A 137 26.43 55.89 31.71
CA LYS A 137 25.82 56.62 32.83
C LYS A 137 26.56 57.90 33.22
N ASP A 138 27.90 57.89 33.19
CA ASP A 138 28.72 59.06 33.55
C ASP A 138 28.69 60.15 32.47
N VAL A 139 28.64 59.75 31.20
CA VAL A 139 28.54 60.66 30.04
C VAL A 139 27.15 61.26 29.93
N LEU A 140 26.12 60.49 30.29
CA LEU A 140 24.72 60.91 30.27
C LEU A 140 24.30 61.63 31.56
N ALA A 141 25.20 61.76 32.54
CA ALA A 141 24.93 62.33 33.85
C ALA A 141 23.66 61.76 34.53
N LEU A 142 23.46 60.45 34.43
CA LEU A 142 22.31 59.78 35.06
C LEU A 142 22.35 59.93 36.58
N THR A 143 21.21 60.24 37.17
CA THR A 143 21.05 60.31 38.63
C THR A 143 21.13 58.91 39.27
N PRO A 144 21.49 58.81 40.56
CA PRO A 144 21.44 57.55 41.29
C PRO A 144 20.07 56.86 41.23
N GLU A 145 18.98 57.64 41.27
CA GLU A 145 17.61 57.14 41.16
C GLU A 145 17.32 56.53 39.78
N GLU A 146 17.78 57.15 38.70
CA GLU A 146 17.64 56.62 37.34
C GLU A 146 18.44 55.34 37.15
N ILE A 147 19.69 55.29 37.66
CA ILE A 147 20.55 54.10 37.65
C ILE A 147 19.82 52.93 38.33
N ASN A 148 19.30 53.15 39.54
CA ASN A 148 18.56 52.12 40.28
C ASN A 148 17.30 51.66 39.54
N THR A 149 16.60 52.58 38.86
CA THR A 149 15.41 52.28 38.06
C THR A 149 15.75 51.38 36.87
N TRP A 150 16.84 51.70 36.15
CA TRP A 150 17.30 50.91 35.02
C TRP A 150 17.83 49.54 35.43
N ASP A 151 18.57 49.43 36.54
CA ASP A 151 19.05 48.16 37.09
C ASP A 151 17.89 47.26 37.55
N SER A 152 16.88 47.84 38.20
CA SER A 152 15.66 47.13 38.59
C SER A 152 14.91 46.60 37.36
N ARG A 153 14.73 47.44 36.34
CA ARG A 153 14.10 47.04 35.07
C ARG A 153 14.87 45.94 34.35
N ALA A 154 16.19 46.04 34.26
CA ALA A 154 17.04 45.00 33.68
C ALA A 154 16.89 43.66 34.44
N SER A 155 16.90 43.70 35.77
CA SER A 155 16.72 42.52 36.62
C SER A 155 15.37 41.84 36.40
N VAL A 156 14.28 42.61 36.25
CA VAL A 156 12.96 42.08 35.91
C VAL A 156 12.95 41.43 34.52
N LEU A 157 13.56 42.08 33.52
CA LEU A 157 13.65 41.53 32.17
C LEU A 157 14.47 40.23 32.12
N VAL A 158 15.56 40.13 32.88
CA VAL A 158 16.36 38.90 32.98
C VAL A 158 15.51 37.76 33.54
N LYS A 159 14.82 37.98 34.66
CA LYS A 159 13.95 36.96 35.27
C LYS A 159 12.81 36.54 34.33
N ASN A 160 12.19 37.51 33.65
CA ASN A 160 11.14 37.23 32.67
C ASN A 160 11.68 36.40 31.50
N LYS A 161 12.86 36.76 30.97
CA LYS A 161 13.51 36.00 29.89
C LYS A 161 13.81 34.57 30.30
N GLU A 162 14.30 34.35 31.52
CA GLU A 162 14.55 33.00 32.06
C GLU A 162 13.27 32.18 32.17
N LYS A 163 12.19 32.79 32.69
CA LYS A 163 10.86 32.15 32.77
C LYS A 163 10.35 31.75 31.38
N VAL A 164 10.36 32.68 30.42
CA VAL A 164 9.90 32.41 29.04
C VAL A 164 10.79 31.37 28.35
N SER A 165 12.09 31.35 28.64
CA SER A 165 13.01 30.31 28.16
C SER A 165 12.67 28.92 28.73
N ALA A 166 12.22 28.84 29.98
CA ALA A 166 11.75 27.58 30.55
C ALA A 166 10.46 27.09 29.86
N GLU A 167 9.52 28.00 29.58
CA GLU A 167 8.28 27.72 28.84
C GLU A 167 8.59 27.24 27.41
N GLU A 168 9.50 27.90 26.69
CA GLU A 168 9.95 27.50 25.34
C GLU A 168 10.54 26.08 25.32
N ASN A 169 11.33 25.73 26.34
CA ASN A 169 11.89 24.39 26.48
C ASN A 169 10.82 23.33 26.79
N SER A 170 9.76 23.68 27.53
CA SER A 170 8.61 22.78 27.74
C SER A 170 7.89 22.52 26.42
N LEU A 171 7.56 23.58 25.69
CA LEU A 171 6.90 23.49 24.39
C LEU A 171 7.72 22.66 23.39
N LYS A 172 9.05 22.80 23.40
CA LYS A 172 9.93 21.97 22.56
C LYS A 172 9.76 20.47 22.86
N LYS A 173 9.72 20.08 24.14
CA LYS A 173 9.53 18.68 24.53
C LYS A 173 8.14 18.17 24.16
N GLU A 174 7.11 19.00 24.34
CA GLU A 174 5.73 18.67 23.96
C GLU A 174 5.62 18.46 22.45
N ILE A 175 6.24 19.31 21.62
CA ILE A 175 6.33 19.14 20.16
C ILE A 175 6.99 17.81 19.80
N GLU A 176 8.12 17.47 20.44
CA GLU A 176 8.80 16.19 20.21
C GLU A 176 7.90 15.00 20.56
N MET A 177 7.21 15.06 21.70
CA MET A 177 6.27 14.02 22.11
C MET A 177 5.07 13.91 21.17
N THR A 178 4.51 15.01 20.69
CA THR A 178 3.40 15.01 19.73
C THR A 178 3.84 14.41 18.39
N LYS A 179 5.05 14.73 17.91
CA LYS A 179 5.64 14.08 16.72
C LYS A 179 5.82 12.58 16.89
N LEU A 180 6.22 12.12 18.08
CA LEU A 180 6.30 10.68 18.39
C LEU A 180 4.92 10.02 18.40
N LYS A 181 3.91 10.65 19.03
CA LYS A 181 2.52 10.15 19.01
C LYS A 181 2.01 10.00 17.58
N MET A 182 2.26 10.99 16.71
CA MET A 182 1.85 10.92 15.31
C MET A 182 2.47 9.72 14.57
N LYS A 183 3.77 9.46 14.76
CA LYS A 183 4.46 8.30 14.15
C LYS A 183 3.86 6.96 14.58
N VAL A 184 3.41 6.84 15.83
CA VAL A 184 2.75 5.62 16.32
C VAL A 184 1.41 5.37 15.62
N LEU A 185 0.74 6.44 15.17
CA LEU A 185 -0.54 6.34 14.47
C LEU A 185 -0.40 6.14 12.95
N GLU A 186 0.81 6.23 12.39
CA GLU A 186 1.06 5.88 10.98
C GLU A 186 0.93 4.35 10.80
N ILE A 187 -0.22 3.93 10.28
CA ILE A 187 -0.59 2.55 9.90
C ILE A 187 -0.97 2.55 8.43
#